data_AF-A0A1M3QWV4-F1
#
_entry.id   AF-A0A1M3QWV4-F1
#
_cell.length_a   1.000
_cell.length_b   1.000
_cell.length_c   1.000
_cell.angle_alpha   90.00
_cell.angle_beta   90.00
_cell.angle_gamma   90.00
#
_symmetry.space_group_name_H-M   'P 1'
#
loop_
_entity.id
_entity.type
_entity.pdbx_description
1 polymer ?
#
loop_
_entity_poly.entity_id
_entity_poly.type
_entity_poly.pdbx_seq_one_letter_code
_entity_poly.pdbx_strand_id
1 'polypeptide(L)'
;MKKIVCSIFLPLVSVCKILACEVCERNQPAVLKGITHGTAPESRWDYLIVCSAVVIVAVSAFYFVKWIIYPGERSERHIKRVILNNEYYEG
;
A
#
# COMPACT_ATOMS: atom_id res chain seq x y z
N MET A 1 -24.38 -1.78 -3.28
CA MET A 1 -23.18 -1.85 -4.15
C MET A 1 -21.83 -1.74 -3.41
N LYS A 2 -21.74 -1.08 -2.23
CA LYS A 2 -20.50 -1.01 -1.41
C LYS A 2 -19.86 -2.38 -1.05
N LYS A 3 -20.66 -3.42 -0.82
CA LYS A 3 -20.19 -4.76 -0.41
C LYS A 3 -19.55 -5.56 -1.56
N ILE A 4 -19.98 -5.30 -2.79
CA ILE A 4 -19.54 -6.04 -3.98
C ILE A 4 -18.18 -5.50 -4.47
N VAL A 5 -17.96 -4.18 -4.35
CA VAL A 5 -16.67 -3.54 -4.70
C VAL A 5 -15.55 -4.02 -3.78
N CYS A 6 -15.81 -4.21 -2.48
CA CYS A 6 -14.82 -4.82 -1.57
C CYS A 6 -14.57 -6.31 -1.87
N SER A 7 -15.60 -7.04 -2.30
CA SER A 7 -15.49 -8.48 -2.60
C SER A 7 -14.73 -8.77 -3.90
N ILE A 8 -14.64 -7.82 -4.82
CA ILE A 8 -13.89 -7.95 -6.10
C ILE A 8 -12.42 -7.54 -5.95
N PHE A 9 -12.10 -6.62 -5.03
CA PHE A 9 -10.71 -6.25 -4.72
C PHE A 9 -9.96 -7.30 -3.88
N LEU A 10 -10.68 -8.10 -3.09
CA LEU A 10 -10.11 -9.11 -2.20
C LEU A 10 -9.41 -10.29 -2.91
N PRO A 11 -9.91 -10.86 -4.02
CA PRO A 11 -9.23 -11.97 -4.70
C PRO A 11 -7.99 -11.54 -5.52
N LEU A 12 -7.83 -10.26 -5.87
CA LEU A 12 -6.65 -9.81 -6.65
C LEU A 12 -5.35 -9.80 -5.84
N VAL A 13 -5.45 -9.65 -4.51
CA VAL A 13 -4.29 -9.66 -3.60
C VAL A 13 -3.78 -11.08 -3.33
N SER A 14 -4.59 -12.12 -3.59
CA SER A 14 -4.33 -13.49 -3.14
C SER A 14 -3.45 -14.34 -4.07
N VAL A 15 -3.03 -13.85 -5.25
CA VAL A 15 -2.38 -14.70 -6.27
C VAL A 15 -0.85 -14.55 -6.31
N CYS A 16 -0.26 -13.54 -5.67
CA CYS A 16 1.20 -13.46 -5.57
C CYS A 16 1.68 -14.35 -4.42
N LYS A 17 2.08 -15.59 -4.71
CA LYS A 17 2.84 -16.39 -3.75
C LYS A 17 4.16 -15.67 -3.44
N ILE A 18 4.20 -15.03 -2.27
CA ILE A 18 5.35 -14.30 -1.70
C ILE A 18 6.38 -15.27 -1.12
N LEU A 19 6.58 -16.43 -1.75
CA LEU A 19 7.52 -17.43 -1.25
C LEU A 19 8.76 -17.38 -2.14
N ALA A 20 9.89 -16.99 -1.54
CA ALA A 20 11.18 -17.09 -2.19
C ALA A 20 11.41 -18.53 -2.65
N CYS A 21 11.95 -18.71 -3.86
CA CYS A 21 12.51 -20.00 -4.25
C CYS A 21 13.63 -20.36 -3.26
N GLU A 22 13.82 -21.64 -2.97
CA GLU A 22 14.84 -22.18 -2.06
C GLU A 22 16.24 -21.59 -2.32
N VAL A 23 16.54 -21.33 -3.60
CA VAL A 23 17.81 -20.71 -4.04
C VAL A 23 17.91 -19.26 -3.60
N CYS A 24 16.84 -18.49 -3.75
CA CYS A 24 16.79 -17.08 -3.35
C CYS A 24 16.87 -16.95 -1.82
N GLU A 25 16.19 -17.82 -1.08
CA GLU A 25 16.15 -17.80 0.38
C GLU A 25 17.54 -18.07 1.02
N ARG A 26 18.35 -18.96 0.42
CA ARG A 26 19.72 -19.23 0.90
C ARG A 26 20.64 -18.01 0.80
N ASN A 27 20.43 -17.18 -0.23
CA ASN A 27 21.25 -16.00 -0.51
C ASN A 27 20.72 -14.72 0.15
N GLN A 28 19.60 -14.81 0.89
CA GLN A 28 19.02 -13.68 1.60
C GLN A 28 19.61 -13.54 3.02
N PRO A 29 19.74 -12.31 3.54
CA PRO A 29 20.14 -12.07 4.93
C PRO A 29 19.08 -12.61 5.88
N ALA A 30 19.50 -13.08 7.07
CA ALA A 30 18.64 -13.81 8.02
C ALA A 30 17.30 -13.12 8.34
N VAL A 31 17.26 -11.79 8.33
CA VAL A 31 16.06 -10.99 8.66
C VAL A 31 15.05 -10.94 7.50
N LEU A 32 15.48 -11.16 6.25
CA LEU A 32 14.65 -11.04 5.05
C LEU A 32 14.32 -12.38 4.38
N LYS A 33 14.84 -13.50 4.92
CA LYS A 33 14.60 -14.84 4.39
C LYS A 33 13.12 -15.18 4.36
N GLY A 34 12.63 -15.60 3.19
CA GLY A 34 11.24 -16.02 3.00
C GLY A 34 10.23 -14.88 2.90
N ILE A 35 10.67 -13.61 3.01
CA ILE A 35 9.80 -12.42 2.91
C ILE A 35 9.96 -11.75 1.56
N THR A 36 11.19 -11.60 1.09
CA THR A 36 11.49 -10.95 -0.19
C THR A 36 11.70 -11.99 -1.28
N HIS A 37 11.35 -11.67 -2.53
CA HIS A 37 11.75 -12.48 -3.69
C HIS A 37 13.01 -11.90 -4.32
N GLY A 38 13.80 -12.74 -4.99
CA GLY A 38 14.98 -12.29 -5.75
C GLY A 38 16.24 -12.10 -4.90
N THR A 39 17.30 -11.65 -5.56
CA THR A 39 18.64 -11.48 -4.97
C THR A 39 18.62 -10.38 -3.91
N ALA A 40 19.28 -10.64 -2.78
CA ALA A 40 19.47 -9.62 -1.75
C ALA A 40 20.40 -8.51 -2.24
N PRO A 41 20.29 -7.30 -1.66
CA PRO A 41 21.24 -6.23 -1.96
C PRO A 41 22.68 -6.67 -1.65
N GLU A 42 23.58 -6.49 -2.61
CA GLU A 42 24.97 -6.99 -2.50
C GLU A 42 25.85 -6.05 -1.67
N SER A 43 25.60 -4.74 -1.75
CA SER A 43 26.38 -3.71 -1.05
C SER A 43 25.59 -2.99 0.04
N ARG A 44 26.31 -2.38 1.00
CA ARG A 44 25.69 -1.53 2.04
C ARG A 44 24.93 -0.33 1.45
N TRP A 45 25.37 0.18 0.31
CA TRP A 45 24.71 1.28 -0.38
C TRP A 45 23.36 0.86 -0.95
N ASP A 46 23.25 -0.37 -1.44
CA ASP A 46 21.99 -0.90 -1.96
C ASP A 46 20.96 -1.02 -0.82
N TYR A 47 21.38 -1.43 0.39
CA TYR A 47 20.50 -1.42 1.57
C TYR A 47 20.02 -0.02 1.93
N LEU A 48 20.90 0.99 1.88
CA LEU A 48 20.51 2.39 2.14
C LEU A 48 19.46 2.87 1.14
N ILE A 49 19.64 2.56 -0.15
CA ILE A 49 18.69 2.92 -1.20
C ILE A 49 17.35 2.24 -0.96
N VAL A 50 17.34 0.92 -0.75
CA VAL A 50 16.10 0.16 -0.52
C VAL A 50 15.37 0.66 0.73
N CYS A 51 16.07 0.89 1.84
CA CYS A 51 15.47 1.44 3.06
C CYS A 51 14.89 2.83 2.83
N SER A 52 15.58 3.71 2.08
CA SER A 52 15.07 5.04 1.76
C SER A 52 13.79 4.98 0.91
N ALA A 53 13.74 4.09 -0.08
CA ALA A 53 12.57 3.88 -0.92
C ALA A 53 11.38 3.37 -0.09
N VAL A 54 11.59 2.41 0.81
CA VAL A 54 10.55 1.90 1.72
C VAL A 54 9.97 3.03 2.56
N VAL A 55 10.82 3.91 3.12
CA VAL A 55 10.37 5.06 3.93
C VAL A 55 9.53 6.02 3.09
N ILE A 56 9.99 6.40 1.89
CA ILE A 56 9.26 7.32 1.00
C ILE A 56 7.89 6.75 0.62
N VAL A 57 7.83 5.47 0.25
CA VAL A 57 6.57 4.79 -0.10
C VAL A 57 5.64 4.72 1.11
N ALA A 58 6.15 4.35 2.29
CA ALA A 58 5.34 4.30 3.51
C ALA A 58 4.74 5.66 3.88
N VAL A 59 5.54 6.73 3.79
CA VAL A 59 5.08 8.10 4.02
C VAL A 59 4.03 8.51 2.99
N SER A 60 4.27 8.22 1.71
CA SER A 60 3.34 8.55 0.63
C SER A 60 2.01 7.80 0.77
N ALA A 61 2.07 6.50 1.09
CA ALA A 61 0.90 5.66 1.35
C ALA A 61 0.12 6.16 2.58
N PHE A 62 0.81 6.55 3.65
CA PHE A 62 0.18 7.13 4.83
C PHE A 62 -0.61 8.40 4.49
N TYR A 63 0.00 9.34 3.77
CA TYR A 63 -0.69 10.58 3.37
C TYR A 63 -1.82 10.34 2.37
N PHE A 64 -1.64 9.41 1.44
CA PHE A 64 -2.67 8.99 0.51
C PHE A 64 -3.92 8.49 1.25
N VAL A 65 -3.74 7.57 2.22
CA VAL A 65 -4.85 7.06 3.04
C VAL A 65 -5.43 8.17 3.92
N LYS A 66 -4.57 8.96 4.60
CA LYS A 66 -4.99 10.06 5.47
C LYS A 66 -5.90 11.05 4.74
N TRP A 67 -5.57 11.46 3.53
CA TRP A 67 -6.35 12.45 2.78
C TRP A 67 -7.57 11.87 2.06
N ILE A 68 -7.63 10.55 1.88
CA ILE A 68 -8.86 9.87 1.47
C ILE A 68 -9.86 9.85 2.63
N ILE A 69 -9.41 9.52 3.84
CA ILE A 69 -10.27 9.39 5.03
C ILE A 69 -10.66 10.77 5.58
N TYR A 70 -9.69 11.67 5.73
CA TYR A 70 -9.88 13.01 6.29
C TYR A 70 -9.43 14.08 5.29
N PRO A 71 -10.30 14.46 4.34
CA PRO A 71 -9.99 15.52 3.39
C PRO A 71 -9.88 16.85 4.14
N GLY A 72 -8.72 17.51 4.06
CA GLY A 72 -8.48 18.83 4.66
C GLY A 72 -9.15 20.01 3.93
N GLU A 73 -9.99 19.71 2.94
CA GLU A 73 -10.68 20.70 2.11
C GLU A 73 -11.83 21.33 2.92
N ARG A 74 -11.95 22.67 2.89
CA ARG A 74 -12.98 23.42 3.65
C ARG A 74 -14.18 23.85 2.81
N SER A 75 -14.14 23.63 1.50
CA SER A 75 -15.24 23.99 0.62
C SER A 75 -16.38 22.97 0.64
N GLU A 76 -17.61 23.45 0.81
CA GLU A 76 -18.87 22.67 0.79
C GLU A 76 -19.12 22.03 -0.59
N ARG A 77 -18.69 22.69 -1.67
CA ARG A 77 -18.94 22.31 -3.07
C ARG A 77 -17.93 21.32 -3.67
N HIS A 78 -17.04 20.76 -2.86
CA HIS A 78 -16.03 19.84 -3.38
C HIS A 78 -16.63 18.43 -3.58
N ILE A 79 -16.39 17.83 -4.75
CA ILE A 79 -16.99 16.55 -5.16
C ILE A 79 -16.78 15.41 -4.14
N LYS A 80 -15.66 15.44 -3.38
CA LYS A 80 -15.41 14.46 -2.31
C LYS A 80 -16.36 14.60 -1.11
N ARG A 81 -16.83 15.81 -0.74
CA ARG A 81 -17.76 15.99 0.39
C ARG A 81 -19.17 15.56 0.01
N VAL A 82 -19.59 15.81 -1.23
CA VAL A 82 -20.90 15.36 -1.76
C VAL A 82 -21.01 13.83 -1.74
N ILE A 83 -19.93 13.12 -2.09
CA ILE A 83 -19.93 11.64 -2.11
C ILE A 83 -19.84 11.04 -0.70
N LEU A 84 -19.07 11.65 0.20
CA LEU A 84 -18.83 11.12 1.55
C LEU A 84 -19.89 11.56 2.58
N ASN A 85 -20.49 12.74 2.40
CA ASN A 85 -21.49 13.34 3.27
C ASN A 85 -22.77 13.62 2.46
N ASN A 86 -23.43 12.55 2.02
CA ASN A 86 -24.69 12.60 1.27
C ASN A 86 -25.89 12.84 2.21
N GLU A 87 -25.86 13.93 2.97
CA GLU A 87 -26.95 14.31 3.89
C GLU A 87 -27.90 15.36 3.29
N TYR A 88 -27.65 15.83 2.07
CA TYR A 88 -28.34 17.00 1.50
C TYR A 88 -29.43 16.70 0.45
N TYR A 89 -29.82 15.43 0.28
CA TYR A 89 -30.86 15.03 -0.69
C TYR A 89 -32.01 14.23 -0.06
N GLU A 90 -32.40 14.54 1.18
CA GLU A 90 -33.67 14.10 1.78
C GLU A 90 -34.45 15.27 2.42
N GLY A 91 -34.64 16.36 1.66
CA GLY A 91 -35.51 17.49 2.03
C GLY A 91 -36.21 18.06 0.82
#